data_AF-A0A3L7PPU6-F1
#
_entry.id   AF-A0A3L7PPU6-F1
#
_cell.length_a   1.000
_cell.length_b   1.000
_cell.length_c   1.000
_cell.angle_alpha   90.00
_cell.angle_beta   90.00
_cell.angle_gamma   90.00
#
_symmetry.space_group_name_H-M   'P 1'
#
loop_
_entity.id
_entity.type
_entity.pdbx_description
1 polymer ?
#
loop_
_entity_poly.entity_id
_entity_poly.type
_entity_poly.pdbx_seq_one_letter_code
_entity_poly.pdbx_strand_id
1 'polypeptide(L)' 'MTQLESARLGIITPQMARVAERESHLTPEQVRDEVAAGRMVIPANTKHLKYQLDPMAIGRA' A
#
# COMPACT_ATOMS: atom_id res chain seq x y z
N MET A 1 8.37 8.40 6.74
CA MET A 1 6.95 8.01 6.74
C MET A 1 6.82 6.67 6.06
N THR A 2 6.24 5.70 6.74
CA THR A 2 5.99 4.34 6.25
C THR A 2 4.56 4.19 5.74
N GLN A 3 4.27 3.12 5.00
CA GLN A 3 2.91 2.82 4.54
C GLN A 3 1.96 2.58 5.71
N LEU A 4 2.43 1.92 6.77
CA LEU A 4 1.65 1.69 8.00
C LEU A 4 1.27 3.00 8.71
N GLU A 5 2.22 3.92 8.84
CA GLU A 5 1.97 5.24 9.43
C GLU A 5 0.94 6.03 8.63
N SER A 6 1.10 6.11 7.30
CA SER A 6 0.15 6.79 6.41
C SER A 6 -1.26 6.16 6.49
N ALA A 7 -1.33 4.84 6.49
CA ALA A 7 -2.60 4.12 6.58
C ALA A 7 -3.36 4.44 7.87
N ARG A 8 -2.67 4.45 9.02
CA ARG A 8 -3.25 4.78 10.33
C ARG A 8 -3.68 6.24 10.46
N LEU A 9 -3.10 7.13 9.64
CA LEU A 9 -3.55 8.52 9.51
C LEU A 9 -4.73 8.68 8.53
N GLY A 10 -5.25 7.59 7.96
CA GLY A 10 -6.34 7.61 6.99
C GLY A 10 -5.90 8.01 5.57
N ILE A 11 -4.60 8.17 5.33
CA ILE A 11 -4.04 8.66 4.07
C ILE A 11 -3.88 7.48 3.10
N ILE A 12 -4.48 7.59 1.92
CA ILE A 12 -4.24 6.70 0.79
C ILE A 12 -3.00 7.20 0.05
N THR A 13 -1.95 6.39 0.02
CA THR A 13 -0.71 6.74 -0.67
C THR A 13 -0.78 6.38 -2.15
N PRO A 14 0.07 6.97 -3.01
CA PRO A 14 0.19 6.52 -4.41
C PRO A 14 0.53 5.03 -4.53
N GLN A 15 1.23 4.46 -3.55
CA GLN A 15 1.56 3.03 -3.56
C GLN A 15 0.33 2.16 -3.26
N MET A 16 -0.56 2.58 -2.35
CA MET A 16 -1.83 1.88 -2.09
C MET A 16 -2.76 1.95 -3.31
N ALA A 17 -2.87 3.12 -3.94
CA ALA A 17 -3.64 3.29 -5.17
C ALA A 17 -3.11 2.39 -6.29
N ARG A 18 -1.78 2.35 -6.46
CA ARG A 18 -1.14 1.49 -7.47
C ARG A 18 -1.34 0.00 -7.21
N VAL A 19 -1.35 -0.43 -5.94
CA VAL A 19 -1.69 -1.81 -5.59
C VAL A 19 -3.14 -2.13 -5.95
N ALA A 20 -4.09 -1.25 -5.66
CA ALA A 20 -5.50 -1.44 -6.01
C ALA A 20 -5.73 -1.50 -7.54
N GLU A 21 -4.98 -0.73 -8.33
CA GLU A 21 -5.01 -0.85 -9.79
C GLU A 21 -4.53 -2.22 -10.29
N ARG A 22 -3.55 -2.82 -9.60
CA ARG A 22 -3.01 -4.15 -9.93
C ARG A 22 -3.96 -5.26 -9.48
N GLU A 23 -4.50 -5.12 -8.28
CA GLU A 23 -5.42 -6.06 -7.65
C GLU A 23 -6.86 -5.54 -7.79
N SER A 24 -7.44 -5.70 -8.98
CA SER A 24 -8.74 -5.10 -9.36
C SER A 24 -9.94 -5.48 -8.49
N HIS A 25 -9.78 -6.46 -7.60
CA HIS A 25 -10.79 -6.87 -6.62
C HIS A 25 -10.71 -6.09 -5.30
N LEU A 26 -9.73 -5.19 -5.13
CA LEU A 26 -9.54 -4.35 -3.96
C LEU A 26 -9.63 -2.87 -4.33
N THR A 27 -10.31 -2.07 -3.51
CA THR A 27 -10.25 -0.60 -3.62
C THR A 27 -9.05 -0.02 -2.86
N PRO A 28 -8.59 1.20 -3.18
CA PRO A 28 -7.52 1.86 -2.42
C PRO A 28 -7.82 2.00 -0.92
N GLU A 29 -9.10 2.20 -0.55
CA GLU A 29 -9.56 2.23 0.84
C GLU A 29 -9.41 0.89 1.52
N GLN A 30 -9.78 -0.21 0.85
CA GLN A 30 -9.59 -1.57 1.38
C GLN A 30 -8.11 -1.88 1.59
N VAL A 31 -7.25 -1.52 0.62
CA VAL A 31 -5.79 -1.67 0.76
C VAL A 31 -5.27 -0.87 1.96
N ARG A 32 -5.70 0.39 2.11
CA ARG A 32 -5.35 1.22 3.27
C ARG A 32 -5.78 0.56 4.57
N ASP A 33 -7.01 0.06 4.66
CA ASP A 33 -7.56 -0.52 5.89
C ASP A 33 -6.83 -1.81 6.29
N GLU A 34 -6.48 -2.66 5.33
CA GLU A 34 -5.66 -3.86 5.57
C GLU A 34 -4.24 -3.50 6.03
N VAL A 35 -3.63 -2.46 5.44
CA VAL A 35 -2.32 -1.96 5.87
C VAL A 35 -2.40 -1.34 7.26
N ALA A 36 -3.42 -0.54 7.56
CA ALA A 36 -3.62 0.06 8.88
C ALA A 36 -3.82 -1.00 9.98
N ALA A 37 -4.55 -2.08 9.64
CA ALA A 37 -4.77 -3.23 10.49
C ALA A 37 -3.53 -4.14 10.65
N GLY A 38 -2.48 -3.93 9.85
CA GLY A 38 -1.26 -4.74 9.87
C GLY A 38 -1.42 -6.14 9.29
N ARG A 39 -2.49 -6.40 8.52
CA ARG A 39 -2.75 -7.67 7.82
C ARG A 39 -2.15 -7.70 6.41
N MET A 40 -1.86 -6.52 5.86
CA MET A 40 -1.20 -6.33 4.57
C MET A 40 0.01 -5.41 4.72
N VAL A 41 1.05 -5.66 3.93
CA VAL A 41 2.23 -4.80 3.84
C VAL A 41 2.54 -4.45 2.38
N ILE A 42 3.04 -3.23 2.15
CA ILE A 42 3.52 -2.77 0.85
C ILE A 42 5.01 -2.40 1.02
N PRO A 43 5.95 -3.27 0.59
CA PRO A 43 7.38 -2.99 0.66
C PRO A 43 7.78 -1.89 -0.33
N ALA A 44 7.67 -0.63 0.09
CA ALA A 44 7.95 0.54 -0.75
C ALA A 44 9.02 1.43 -0.12
N ASN A 45 10.27 0.93 -0.07
CA ASN A 45 11.40 1.75 0.37
C ASN A 45 11.58 2.96 -0.55
N THR A 46 11.67 4.16 0.02
CA THR A 46 11.78 5.42 -0.73
C THR A 46 13.01 5.50 -1.63
N LYS A 47 14.11 4.81 -1.29
CA LYS A 47 15.29 4.71 -2.18
C LYS A 47 15.01 3.81 -3.37
N HIS A 48 14.29 2.71 -3.19
CA HIS A 48 13.96 1.78 -4.28
C HIS A 48 12.88 2.33 -5.20
N LEU A 49 11.95 3.14 -4.67
CA LEU A 49 10.97 3.88 -5.49
C LEU A 49 11.65 4.81 -6.52
N LYS A 50 12.82 5.37 -6.20
CA LYS A 50 13.60 6.18 -7.16
C LYS A 50 14.14 5.37 -8.33
N TYR A 51 14.30 4.06 -8.16
CA TYR A 51 14.67 3.11 -9.22
C TYR A 51 13.45 2.49 -9.90
N GLN A 52 12.29 3.17 -9.89
CA GLN A 52 11.07 2.76 -10.57
C GLN A 52 10.51 1.40 -10.08
N LEU A 53 10.64 1.11 -8.78
CA LEU A 53 9.94 -0.01 -8.16
C LEU A 53 8.43 0.13 -8.41
N ASP A 54 7.81 -0.90 -9.00
CA ASP A 54 6.36 -1.00 -9.11
C ASP A 54 5.79 -1.56 -7.79
N PRO A 55 5.00 -0.78 -7.03
CA PRO A 55 4.44 -1.21 -5.75
C PRO A 55 3.58 -2.48 -5.86
N MET A 56 3.76 -3.38 -4.90
CA MET A 56 3.02 -4.63 -4.75
C MET A 56 2.70 -4.86 -3.27
N ALA A 57 1.60 -5.54 -2.98
CA ALA A 57 1.19 -5.87 -1.62
C ALA A 57 1.39 -7.36 -1.31
N ILE A 58 1.60 -7.65 -0.02
CA ILE A 58 1.63 -9.00 0.54
C ILE A 58 0.66 -9.00 1.72
N GLY A 59 -0.33 -9.88 1.69
CA GLY A 59 -1.36 -9.98 2.72
C GLY A 59 -2.41 -11.01 2.32
N ARG A 60 -3.33 -11.32 3.23
CA ARG A 60 -4.54 -12.10 2.90
C ARG A 60 -5.69 -11.11 2.70
N ALA A 61 -6.37 -11.22 1.57
CA ALA A 61 -7.66 -10.58 1.34
C ALA A 61 -8.77 -11.39 2.01
#